data_AF-A0A2H0WFX1-F1
#
_entry.id   AF-A0A2H0WFX1-F1
#
_cell.length_a   1.000
_cell.length_b   1.000
_cell.length_c   1.000
_cell.angle_alpha   90.00
_cell.angle_beta   90.00
_cell.angle_gamma   90.00
#
_symmetry.space_group_name_H-M   'P 1'
#
loop_
_entity.id
_entity.type
_entity.pdbx_description
1 polymer ?
#
loop_
_entity_poly.entity_id
_entity_poly.type
_entity_poly.pdbx_seq_one_letter_code
_entity_poly.pdbx_strand_id
1 'polypeptide(L)'
;MKMKSMMSVFIAVVSLAACSSNPHKAESIDTSLEKDEVVTGDTSVGVKDGNMVVQTKVKMNEELRKLQNEVYTLEDRVYGNRTYGSQGLYGVLRKCRMDIADKKNGGDGKLMWTEPIDRVTSKEEVYKIGIDGQDKLVGVSDEFLKDRIQRFRGYRNVLEKRQDEYDEKLAICQADLKARQYDQQKAAVPSNNN
;
A
#
# COMPACT_ATOMS: atom_id res chain seq x y z
N MET A 1 -22.30 62.38 8.07
CA MET A 1 -21.60 61.57 7.03
C MET A 1 -20.23 61.12 7.55
N LYS A 2 -20.11 60.01 8.30
CA LYS A 2 -18.79 59.50 8.78
C LYS A 2 -18.68 57.97 8.87
N MET A 3 -19.62 57.20 8.30
CA MET A 3 -19.69 55.74 8.53
C MET A 3 -19.35 54.86 7.33
N LYS A 4 -19.19 55.44 6.13
CA LYS A 4 -18.86 54.67 4.90
C LYS A 4 -17.37 54.54 4.60
N SER A 5 -16.52 55.39 5.19
CA SER A 5 -15.07 55.36 4.91
C SER A 5 -14.27 54.40 5.80
N MET A 6 -14.89 53.85 6.85
CA MET A 6 -14.19 53.03 7.86
C MET A 6 -14.35 51.51 7.60
N MET A 7 -15.23 51.12 6.68
CA MET A 7 -15.53 49.72 6.36
C MET A 7 -14.67 49.15 5.21
N SER A 8 -14.11 49.99 4.34
CA SER A 8 -13.20 49.53 3.27
C SER A 8 -11.77 49.23 3.74
N VAL A 9 -11.36 49.72 4.92
CA VAL A 9 -9.99 49.49 5.43
C VAL A 9 -9.86 48.13 6.13
N PHE A 10 -10.93 47.61 6.72
CA PHE A 10 -10.89 46.31 7.42
C PHE A 10 -10.85 45.09 6.48
N ILE A 11 -11.37 45.20 5.26
CA ILE A 11 -11.42 44.10 4.29
C ILE A 11 -10.06 43.90 3.58
N ALA A 12 -9.21 44.93 3.53
CA ALA A 12 -7.87 44.84 2.93
C ALA A 12 -6.81 44.23 3.87
N VAL A 13 -7.05 44.20 5.19
CA VAL A 13 -6.07 43.69 6.17
C VAL A 13 -6.22 42.18 6.40
N VAL A 14 -7.43 41.62 6.23
CA VAL A 14 -7.67 40.17 6.42
C VAL A 14 -7.19 39.33 5.22
N SER A 15 -6.97 39.94 4.06
CA SER A 15 -6.52 39.26 2.84
C SER A 15 -5.00 39.01 2.77
N LEU A 16 -4.20 39.54 3.71
CA LEU A 16 -2.74 39.32 3.76
C LEU A 16 -2.30 38.18 4.70
N ALA A 17 -3.20 37.59 5.49
CA ALA A 17 -2.89 36.50 6.41
C ALA A 17 -3.11 35.09 5.82
N ALA A 18 -3.58 34.97 4.57
CA ALA A 18 -3.92 33.68 3.95
C ALA A 18 -2.77 33.04 3.13
N CYS A 19 -1.57 33.62 3.17
CA CYS A 19 -0.43 33.17 2.36
C CYS A 19 0.66 32.54 3.24
N SER A 20 1.08 31.31 2.89
CA SER A 20 2.33 30.61 3.28
C SER A 20 2.30 29.47 4.31
N SER A 21 1.16 28.86 4.60
CA SER A 21 1.17 27.50 5.18
C SER A 21 1.62 26.51 4.10
N ASN A 22 2.94 26.28 3.96
CA ASN A 22 3.48 25.18 3.16
C ASN A 22 3.37 23.87 3.96
N PRO A 23 2.43 22.94 3.64
CA PRO A 23 2.23 21.71 4.41
C PRO A 23 3.38 20.71 4.32
N HIS A 24 4.35 20.97 3.43
CA HIS A 24 5.53 20.13 3.21
C HIS A 24 6.80 20.71 3.85
N LYS A 25 6.71 21.84 4.57
CA LYS A 25 7.85 22.39 5.32
C LYS A 25 8.19 21.45 6.49
N ALA A 26 9.47 21.16 6.67
CA ALA A 26 9.94 20.39 7.82
C ALA A 26 9.77 21.20 9.11
N GLU A 27 9.04 20.66 10.08
CA GLU A 27 8.88 21.24 11.40
C GLU A 27 10.04 20.84 12.31
N SER A 28 10.45 21.74 13.21
CA SER A 28 11.42 21.41 14.26
C SER A 28 10.73 20.58 15.33
N ILE A 29 11.19 19.34 15.52
CA ILE A 29 10.69 18.44 16.56
C ILE A 29 11.69 18.45 17.71
N ASP A 30 11.24 18.79 18.91
CA ASP A 30 12.05 18.64 20.12
C ASP A 30 12.19 17.14 20.46
N THR A 31 13.44 16.71 20.53
CA THR A 31 13.82 15.32 20.77
C THR A 31 14.53 15.09 22.10
N SER A 32 14.49 16.09 22.99
CA SER A 32 14.96 15.95 24.35
C SER A 32 13.98 15.11 25.18
N LEU A 33 14.53 14.24 26.03
CA LEU A 33 13.81 13.44 27.01
C LEU A 33 14.46 13.70 28.38
N GLU A 34 13.65 13.86 29.41
CA GLU A 34 14.13 13.87 30.79
C GLU A 34 14.43 12.44 31.24
N LYS A 35 15.53 12.24 31.97
CA LYS A 35 15.95 10.92 32.48
C LYS A 35 16.02 9.88 31.35
N ASP A 36 16.72 10.21 30.28
CA ASP A 36 16.81 9.35 29.11
C ASP A 36 17.69 8.12 29.36
N GLU A 37 17.22 6.97 28.89
CA GLU A 37 17.96 5.72 28.84
C GLU A 37 17.90 5.16 27.42
N VAL A 38 19.06 4.83 26.86
CA VAL A 38 19.16 4.23 25.53
C VAL A 38 18.89 2.74 25.64
N VAL A 39 17.83 2.26 24.99
CA VAL A 39 17.47 0.83 24.95
C VAL A 39 18.20 0.14 23.80
N THR A 40 18.17 0.76 22.61
CA THR A 40 18.91 0.32 21.42
C THR A 40 19.44 1.55 20.67
N GLY A 41 20.39 1.38 19.75
CA GLY A 41 21.10 2.49 19.08
C GLY A 41 20.21 3.54 18.40
N ASP A 42 18.93 3.24 18.15
CA ASP A 42 17.92 4.12 17.56
C ASP A 42 16.71 4.40 18.48
N THR A 43 16.63 3.77 19.66
CA THR A 43 15.48 3.84 20.57
C THR A 43 15.91 4.22 21.98
N SER A 44 15.28 5.28 22.50
CA SER A 44 15.46 5.75 23.87
C SER A 44 14.12 5.79 24.60
N VAL A 45 14.16 5.58 25.91
CA VAL A 45 13.02 5.75 26.82
C VAL A 45 13.33 6.90 27.75
N GLY A 46 12.33 7.70 28.09
CA GLY A 46 12.49 8.78 29.05
C GLY A 46 11.15 9.43 29.38
N VAL A 47 11.20 10.59 30.01
CA VAL A 47 10.02 11.37 30.39
C VAL A 47 9.91 12.61 29.50
N LYS A 48 8.74 12.84 28.92
CA LYS A 48 8.41 14.05 28.17
C LYS A 48 7.07 14.57 28.66
N ASP A 49 7.03 15.83 29.07
CA ASP A 49 5.83 16.48 29.63
C ASP A 49 5.19 15.67 30.78
N GLY A 50 6.02 15.09 31.65
CA GLY A 50 5.58 14.25 32.78
C GLY A 50 5.12 12.84 32.42
N ASN A 51 5.10 12.47 31.14
CA ASN A 51 4.71 11.14 30.68
C ASN A 51 5.93 10.30 30.30
N MET A 52 5.91 9.01 30.63
CA MET A 52 6.90 8.08 30.09
C MET A 52 6.65 7.88 28.59
N VAL A 53 7.67 8.14 27.78
CA VAL A 53 7.62 8.02 26.33
C VAL A 53 8.78 7.19 25.82
N VAL A 54 8.51 6.40 24.79
CA VAL A 54 9.52 5.72 23.99
C VAL A 54 9.70 6.52 22.71
N GLN A 55 10.93 6.90 22.39
CA GLN A 55 11.27 7.65 21.20
C GLN A 55 12.22 6.85 20.31
N THR A 56 11.83 6.65 19.06
CA THR A 56 12.68 6.04 18.03
C THR A 56 13.08 7.11 17.00
N LYS A 57 14.38 7.27 16.76
CA LYS A 57 14.94 8.21 15.78
C LYS A 57 15.37 7.45 14.53
N VAL A 58 14.70 7.71 13.41
CA VAL A 58 14.96 7.03 12.14
C VAL A 58 15.40 8.01 11.07
N LYS A 59 16.32 7.57 10.20
CA LYS A 59 16.66 8.30 8.99
C LYS A 59 15.56 8.08 7.96
N MET A 60 14.82 9.13 7.60
CA MET A 60 13.64 9.01 6.73
C MET A 60 13.94 8.40 5.35
N ASN A 61 15.16 8.57 4.82
CA ASN A 61 15.57 7.94 3.57
C ASN A 61 15.66 6.41 3.68
N GLU A 62 16.15 5.89 4.81
CA GLU A 62 16.20 4.43 5.05
C GLU A 62 14.79 3.88 5.27
N GLU A 63 13.93 4.61 5.98
CA GLU A 63 12.53 4.19 6.16
C GLU A 63 11.76 4.19 4.85
N LEU A 64 11.98 5.17 3.98
CA LEU A 64 11.41 5.13 2.63
C LEU A 64 11.90 3.87 1.89
N ARG A 65 13.21 3.59 1.91
CA ARG A 65 13.78 2.41 1.23
C ARG A 65 13.19 1.10 1.76
N LYS A 66 13.07 0.95 3.09
CA LYS A 66 12.42 -0.22 3.71
C LYS A 66 10.97 -0.35 3.25
N LEU A 67 10.20 0.73 3.34
CA LEU A 67 8.80 0.76 2.95
C LEU A 67 8.59 0.44 1.46
N GLN A 68 9.46 0.94 0.59
CA GLN A 68 9.45 0.58 -0.83
C GLN A 68 9.64 -0.92 -1.03
N ASN A 69 10.67 -1.49 -0.40
CA ASN A 69 10.93 -2.94 -0.48
C ASN A 69 9.74 -3.77 0.05
N GLU A 70 9.14 -3.35 1.16
CA GLU A 70 7.92 -3.97 1.71
C GLU A 70 6.77 -3.95 0.71
N VAL A 71 6.47 -2.78 0.13
CA VAL A 71 5.40 -2.61 -0.85
C VAL A 71 5.63 -3.46 -2.09
N TYR A 72 6.83 -3.45 -2.67
CA TYR A 72 7.13 -4.27 -3.85
C TYR A 72 7.05 -5.76 -3.53
N THR A 73 7.58 -6.19 -2.37
CA THR A 73 7.49 -7.60 -1.94
C THR A 73 6.04 -8.03 -1.73
N LEU A 74 5.22 -7.15 -1.15
CA LEU A 74 3.82 -7.40 -0.90
C LEU A 74 3.02 -7.44 -2.21
N GLU A 75 3.30 -6.54 -3.15
CA GLU A 75 2.66 -6.56 -4.47
C GLU A 75 2.99 -7.84 -5.25
N ASP A 76 4.25 -8.29 -5.18
CA ASP A 76 4.69 -9.56 -5.77
C ASP A 76 4.02 -10.78 -5.10
N ARG A 77 3.77 -10.73 -3.78
CA ARG A 77 3.00 -11.77 -3.09
C ARG A 77 1.55 -11.79 -3.55
N VAL A 78 0.90 -10.63 -3.63
CA VAL A 78 -0.52 -10.50 -3.96
C VAL A 78 -0.79 -10.84 -5.42
N TYR A 79 -0.06 -10.23 -6.36
CA TYR A 79 -0.33 -10.32 -7.80
C TYR A 79 0.67 -11.18 -8.57
N GLY A 80 1.74 -11.63 -7.93
CA GLY A 80 2.81 -12.36 -8.59
C GLY A 80 3.82 -11.43 -9.25
N ASN A 81 4.89 -12.03 -9.77
CA ASN A 81 5.95 -11.35 -10.48
C ASN A 81 6.28 -12.11 -11.76
N ARG A 82 6.14 -11.46 -12.92
CA ARG A 82 6.39 -12.08 -14.22
C ARG A 82 7.88 -12.38 -14.44
N THR A 83 8.76 -11.52 -13.97
CA THR A 83 10.22 -11.67 -14.09
C THR A 83 10.71 -12.89 -13.32
N TYR A 84 10.18 -13.11 -12.11
CA TYR A 84 10.55 -14.25 -11.25
C TYR A 84 9.63 -15.46 -11.37
N GLY A 85 8.63 -15.44 -12.26
CA GLY A 85 7.69 -16.55 -12.48
C GLY A 85 6.71 -16.82 -11.33
N SER A 86 6.58 -15.90 -10.36
CA SER A 86 5.61 -16.02 -9.27
C SER A 86 4.21 -15.71 -9.77
N GLN A 87 3.24 -16.56 -9.42
CA GLN A 87 1.82 -16.35 -9.71
C GLN A 87 1.12 -15.46 -8.67
N GLY A 88 1.71 -15.33 -7.48
CA GLY A 88 1.07 -14.68 -6.33
C GLY A 88 -0.25 -15.31 -5.91
N LEU A 89 -0.90 -14.73 -4.90
CA LEU A 89 -2.21 -15.18 -4.42
C LEU A 89 -3.27 -15.09 -5.52
N TYR A 90 -3.25 -14.02 -6.32
CA TYR A 90 -4.15 -13.84 -7.44
C TYR A 90 -4.07 -14.99 -8.46
N GLY A 91 -2.87 -15.38 -8.86
CA GLY A 91 -2.69 -16.45 -9.84
C GLY A 91 -3.06 -17.82 -9.28
N VAL A 92 -2.79 -18.07 -8.00
CA VAL A 92 -3.25 -19.29 -7.30
C VAL A 92 -4.78 -19.33 -7.24
N LEU A 93 -5.43 -18.19 -6.95
CA LEU A 93 -6.89 -18.09 -6.90
C LEU A 93 -7.50 -18.34 -8.27
N ARG A 94 -6.93 -17.73 -9.32
CA ARG A 94 -7.33 -17.97 -10.70
C ARG A 94 -7.22 -19.45 -11.07
N LYS A 95 -6.13 -20.12 -10.69
CA LYS A 95 -5.95 -21.56 -10.92
C LYS A 95 -7.02 -22.36 -10.18
N CYS A 96 -7.24 -22.09 -8.90
CA CYS A 96 -8.26 -22.79 -8.11
C CYS A 96 -9.66 -22.64 -8.74
N ARG A 97 -10.02 -21.43 -9.18
CA ARG A 97 -11.26 -21.18 -9.92
C ARG A 97 -11.35 -22.02 -11.20
N MET A 98 -10.27 -22.07 -11.98
CA MET A 98 -10.23 -22.93 -13.16
C MET A 98 -10.42 -24.41 -12.81
N ASP A 99 -9.82 -24.89 -11.73
CA ASP A 99 -9.98 -26.26 -11.27
C ASP A 99 -11.41 -26.56 -10.82
N ILE A 100 -12.11 -25.62 -10.16
CA ILE A 100 -13.55 -25.76 -9.83
C ILE A 100 -14.41 -25.90 -11.09
N ALA A 101 -14.11 -25.11 -12.13
CA ALA A 101 -14.85 -25.14 -13.38
C ALA A 101 -14.52 -26.36 -14.25
N ASP A 102 -13.42 -27.05 -13.99
CA ASP A 102 -13.00 -28.20 -14.77
C ASP A 102 -13.99 -29.36 -14.63
N LYS A 103 -14.41 -29.93 -15.77
CA LYS A 103 -15.31 -31.10 -15.83
C LYS A 103 -14.76 -32.29 -15.06
N LYS A 104 -13.43 -32.44 -14.99
CA LYS A 104 -12.78 -33.52 -14.21
C LYS A 104 -13.10 -33.45 -12.71
N ASN A 105 -13.42 -32.24 -12.22
CA ASN A 105 -13.79 -31.99 -10.83
C ASN A 105 -15.31 -31.75 -10.70
N GLY A 106 -16.13 -32.11 -11.70
CA GLY A 106 -17.57 -31.89 -11.67
C GLY A 106 -17.99 -30.44 -11.95
N GLY A 107 -17.13 -29.64 -12.58
CA GLY A 107 -17.46 -28.33 -13.11
C GLY A 107 -18.16 -28.38 -14.46
N ASP A 108 -18.61 -27.23 -14.97
CA ASP A 108 -19.34 -27.10 -16.23
C ASP A 108 -18.44 -26.87 -17.46
N GLY A 109 -17.13 -26.68 -17.24
CA GLY A 109 -16.12 -26.38 -18.24
C GLY A 109 -16.12 -24.92 -18.72
N LYS A 110 -16.88 -24.02 -18.08
CA LYS A 110 -16.94 -22.61 -18.49
C LYS A 110 -15.90 -21.78 -17.75
N LEU A 111 -15.30 -20.83 -18.47
CA LEU A 111 -14.37 -19.87 -17.87
C LEU A 111 -15.10 -19.02 -16.83
N MET A 112 -14.67 -19.09 -15.58
CA MET A 112 -15.15 -18.19 -14.53
C MET A 112 -14.46 -16.84 -14.63
N TRP A 113 -15.24 -15.78 -14.45
CA TRP A 113 -14.71 -14.42 -14.43
C TRP A 113 -13.68 -14.24 -13.30
N THR A 114 -12.58 -13.57 -13.61
CA THR A 114 -11.51 -13.22 -12.66
C THR A 114 -11.32 -11.72 -12.67
N GLU A 115 -11.11 -11.16 -11.47
CA GLU A 115 -10.98 -9.72 -11.27
C GLU A 115 -9.71 -9.21 -11.98
N PRO A 116 -9.74 -8.05 -12.63
CA PRO A 116 -8.55 -7.47 -13.23
C PRO A 116 -7.51 -7.11 -12.17
N ILE A 117 -6.23 -7.26 -12.50
CA ILE A 117 -5.11 -6.85 -11.64
C ILE A 117 -4.94 -5.32 -11.75
N ASP A 118 -4.98 -4.61 -10.62
CA ASP A 118 -4.60 -3.20 -10.52
C ASP A 118 -3.32 -3.09 -9.67
N ARG A 119 -2.18 -2.93 -10.35
CA ARG A 119 -0.89 -2.69 -9.70
C ARG A 119 -0.83 -1.23 -9.27
N VAL A 120 -0.51 -1.01 -8.00
CA VAL A 120 -0.48 0.33 -7.41
C VAL A 120 0.85 1.03 -7.69
N THR A 121 1.91 0.24 -7.92
CA THR A 121 3.27 0.74 -8.16
C THR A 121 3.54 1.10 -9.63
N SER A 122 2.74 0.60 -10.58
CA SER A 122 2.97 0.84 -12.02
C SER A 122 2.62 2.26 -12.48
N LYS A 123 2.11 3.10 -11.58
CA LYS A 123 1.69 4.49 -11.84
C LYS A 123 2.79 5.51 -11.51
N GLU A 124 4.03 5.06 -11.26
CA GLU A 124 5.05 5.82 -10.53
C GLU A 124 5.90 6.81 -11.35
N GLU A 125 5.93 6.73 -12.69
CA GLU A 125 6.99 7.42 -13.44
C GLU A 125 6.47 8.45 -14.45
N VAL A 126 6.17 9.66 -13.94
CA VAL A 126 6.07 10.85 -14.80
C VAL A 126 7.31 11.70 -14.56
N TYR A 127 8.30 11.55 -15.44
CA TYR A 127 9.50 12.39 -15.44
C TYR A 127 9.23 13.67 -16.22
N LYS A 128 9.62 14.82 -15.66
CA LYS A 128 9.82 16.03 -16.46
C LYS A 128 11.13 15.84 -17.23
N ILE A 129 11.03 15.70 -18.55
CA ILE A 129 12.21 15.54 -19.41
C ILE A 129 12.71 16.94 -19.76
N GLY A 130 14.00 17.19 -19.56
CA GLY A 130 14.63 18.47 -19.87
C GLY A 130 16.13 18.32 -20.12
N ILE A 131 16.79 19.43 -20.41
CA ILE A 131 18.25 19.50 -20.53
C ILE A 131 18.79 20.10 -19.23
N ASP A 132 19.76 19.44 -18.60
CA ASP A 132 20.41 19.92 -17.39
C ASP A 132 21.46 21.01 -17.67
N GLY A 133 22.09 21.54 -16.62
CA GLY A 133 23.16 22.55 -16.76
C GLY A 133 24.45 22.05 -17.42
N GLN A 134 24.52 20.78 -17.84
CA GLN A 134 25.65 20.17 -18.56
C GLN A 134 25.27 19.79 -20.00
N ASP A 135 24.17 20.35 -20.53
CA ASP A 135 23.62 20.02 -21.85
C ASP A 135 23.24 18.53 -22.04
N LYS A 136 22.95 17.81 -20.94
CA LYS A 136 22.52 16.41 -20.99
C LYS A 136 21.00 16.31 -20.86
N LEU A 137 20.42 15.37 -21.60
CA LEU A 137 19.01 15.02 -21.46
C LEU A 137 18.80 14.28 -20.13
N VAL A 138 17.98 14.84 -19.25
CA VAL A 138 17.64 14.29 -17.93
C VAL A 138 16.13 14.24 -17.69
N GLY A 139 15.69 13.25 -16.93
CA GLY A 139 14.33 13.17 -16.40
C GLY A 139 14.34 13.49 -14.90
N VAL A 140 13.62 14.53 -14.49
CA VAL A 140 13.52 14.92 -13.07
C VAL A 140 12.10 14.68 -12.56
N SER A 141 11.99 14.03 -11.41
CA SER A 141 10.75 13.90 -10.66
C SER A 141 10.92 14.61 -9.33
N ASP A 142 10.25 15.76 -9.18
CA ASP A 142 10.25 16.52 -7.94
C ASP A 142 9.08 16.04 -7.07
N GLU A 143 9.40 15.36 -5.97
CA GLU A 143 8.41 14.91 -5.00
C GLU A 143 8.90 15.15 -3.57
N PHE A 144 8.02 15.67 -2.71
CA PHE A 144 8.33 15.80 -1.28
C PHE A 144 8.44 14.42 -0.62
N LEU A 145 9.51 14.22 0.17
CA LEU A 145 9.76 12.95 0.86
C LEU A 145 8.57 12.50 1.74
N LYS A 146 7.91 13.45 2.41
CA LYS A 146 6.72 13.21 3.24
C LYS A 146 5.56 12.61 2.42
N ASP A 147 5.31 13.18 1.25
CA ASP A 147 4.21 12.77 0.37
C ASP A 147 4.51 11.38 -0.23
N ARG A 148 5.77 11.16 -0.62
CA ARG A 148 6.23 9.86 -1.10
C ARG A 148 6.01 8.77 -0.06
N ILE A 149 6.41 9.01 1.19
CA ILE A 149 6.20 8.07 2.29
C ILE A 149 4.70 7.83 2.52
N GLN A 150 3.89 8.89 2.54
CA GLN A 150 2.45 8.76 2.73
C GLN A 150 1.80 7.93 1.61
N ARG A 151 2.24 8.12 0.36
CA ARG A 151 1.80 7.35 -0.79
C ARG A 151 2.14 5.87 -0.66
N PHE A 152 3.40 5.54 -0.36
CA PHE A 152 3.82 4.14 -0.16
C PHE A 152 3.12 3.47 1.03
N ARG A 153 2.82 4.22 2.11
CA ARG A 153 1.97 3.71 3.20
C ARG A 153 0.55 3.40 2.70
N GLY A 154 0.00 4.27 1.85
CA GLY A 154 -1.28 4.03 1.17
C GLY A 154 -1.25 2.76 0.31
N TYR A 155 -0.20 2.56 -0.47
CA TYR A 155 -0.01 1.35 -1.29
C TYR A 155 0.05 0.11 -0.43
N ARG A 156 0.84 0.13 0.66
CA ARG A 156 0.91 -0.99 1.61
C ARG A 156 -0.47 -1.35 2.15
N ASN A 157 -1.22 -0.38 2.65
CA ASN A 157 -2.56 -0.61 3.21
C ASN A 157 -3.54 -1.21 2.18
N VAL A 158 -3.46 -0.78 0.92
CA VAL A 158 -4.29 -1.36 -0.15
C VAL A 158 -3.89 -2.80 -0.41
N LEU A 159 -2.59 -3.07 -0.53
CA LEU A 159 -2.08 -4.41 -0.82
C LEU A 159 -2.31 -5.39 0.34
N GLU A 160 -2.21 -4.95 1.59
CA GLU A 160 -2.55 -5.76 2.78
C GLU A 160 -4.01 -6.22 2.72
N LYS A 161 -4.94 -5.29 2.45
CA LYS A 161 -6.36 -5.62 2.27
C LYS A 161 -6.58 -6.61 1.12
N ARG A 162 -5.86 -6.44 0.00
CA ARG A 162 -5.92 -7.39 -1.12
C ARG A 162 -5.37 -8.76 -0.76
N GLN A 163 -4.33 -8.81 0.07
CA GLN A 163 -3.80 -10.07 0.57
C GLN A 163 -4.87 -10.82 1.36
N ASP A 164 -5.49 -10.16 2.34
CA ASP A 164 -6.54 -10.74 3.17
C ASP A 164 -7.74 -11.21 2.33
N GLU A 165 -8.20 -10.36 1.39
CA GLU A 165 -9.29 -10.70 0.46
C GLU A 165 -8.97 -11.95 -0.38
N TYR A 166 -7.74 -12.08 -0.87
CA TYR A 166 -7.35 -13.24 -1.67
C TYR A 166 -7.13 -14.49 -0.83
N ASP A 167 -6.58 -14.36 0.37
CA ASP A 167 -6.43 -15.48 1.30
C ASP A 167 -7.80 -16.07 1.67
N GLU A 168 -8.80 -15.22 1.96
CA GLU A 168 -10.18 -15.66 2.21
C GLU A 168 -10.81 -16.33 0.98
N LYS A 169 -10.74 -15.68 -0.20
CA LYS A 169 -11.26 -16.23 -1.45
C LYS A 169 -10.58 -17.56 -1.81
N LEU A 170 -9.30 -17.71 -1.52
CA LEU A 170 -8.55 -18.94 -1.71
C LEU A 170 -9.04 -20.06 -0.79
N ALA A 171 -9.23 -19.76 0.50
CA ALA A 171 -9.74 -20.72 1.46
C ALA A 171 -11.12 -21.26 1.04
N ILE A 172 -12.03 -20.37 0.64
CA ILE A 172 -13.36 -20.73 0.11
C ILE A 172 -13.22 -21.61 -1.14
N CYS A 173 -12.41 -21.16 -2.10
CA CYS A 173 -12.23 -21.89 -3.35
C CYS A 173 -11.65 -23.31 -3.12
N GLN A 174 -10.69 -23.46 -2.21
CA GLN A 174 -10.11 -24.76 -1.90
C GLN A 174 -11.12 -25.68 -1.19
N ALA A 175 -11.97 -25.13 -0.32
CA ALA A 175 -13.04 -25.89 0.32
C ALA A 175 -14.06 -26.40 -0.71
N ASP A 176 -14.49 -25.53 -1.62
CA ASP A 176 -15.43 -25.87 -2.70
C ASP A 176 -14.85 -26.94 -3.65
N LEU A 177 -13.58 -26.79 -4.02
CA LEU A 177 -12.90 -27.76 -4.88
C LEU A 177 -12.85 -29.15 -4.22
N LYS A 178 -12.51 -29.21 -2.93
CA LYS A 178 -12.48 -30.46 -2.17
C LYS A 178 -13.87 -31.10 -2.07
N ALA A 179 -14.90 -30.30 -1.82
CA ALA A 179 -16.28 -30.79 -1.77
C ALA A 179 -16.71 -31.43 -3.11
N ARG A 180 -16.45 -30.73 -4.23
CA ARG A 180 -16.77 -31.26 -5.56
C ARG A 180 -16.00 -32.52 -5.92
N GLN A 181 -14.72 -32.59 -5.56
CA GLN A 181 -13.90 -33.78 -5.77
C GLN A 181 -14.43 -34.98 -4.98
N TYR A 182 -14.87 -34.75 -3.74
CA TYR A 182 -15.51 -35.78 -2.92
C TYR A 182 -16.81 -36.28 -3.55
N ASP A 183 -17.68 -35.38 -4.01
CA ASP A 183 -18.95 -35.75 -4.65
C ASP A 183 -18.74 -36.53 -5.96
N GLN A 184 -17.76 -36.12 -6.78
CA GLN A 184 -17.37 -36.85 -7.99
C GLN A 184 -16.85 -38.25 -7.69
N GLN A 185 -15.98 -38.40 -6.68
CA GLN A 185 -15.48 -39.72 -6.28
C GLN A 185 -16.61 -40.62 -5.78
N LYS A 186 -17.51 -40.08 -4.95
CA LYS A 186 -18.69 -40.82 -4.47
C LYS A 186 -19.60 -41.26 -5.61
N ALA A 187 -19.82 -40.42 -6.62
CA ALA A 187 -20.63 -40.76 -7.79
C ALA A 187 -19.96 -41.79 -8.71
N ALA A 188 -18.62 -41.85 -8.71
CA ALA A 188 -17.85 -42.79 -9.52
C ALA A 188 -17.73 -44.20 -8.89
N VAL A 189 -18.05 -44.37 -7.61
CA VAL A 189 -18.12 -45.69 -6.95
C VAL A 189 -19.49 -46.32 -7.27
N PRO A 190 -19.57 -47.40 -8.06
CA PRO A 190 -20.85 -48.07 -8.31
C PRO A 190 -21.40 -48.61 -6.98
N SER A 191 -22.67 -48.32 -6.67
CA SER A 191 -23.32 -48.90 -5.50
C SER A 191 -23.49 -50.41 -5.72
N ASN A 192 -22.55 -51.20 -5.21
CA ASN A 192 -22.76 -52.63 -5.01
C ASN A 192 -23.73 -52.79 -3.83
N ASN A 193 -25.03 -52.66 -4.13
CA ASN A 193 -26.09 -53.11 -3.24
C ASN A 193 -26.43 -54.55 -3.64
N ASN A 194 -25.89 -55.50 -2.86
CA ASN A 194 -26.43 -56.87 -2.77
C ASN A 194 -27.68 -56.86 -1.88
#